data_AF-A0A0R3PRJ0-F1
#
_entry.id   AF-A0A0R3PRJ0-F1
#
_cell.length_a   1.000
_cell.length_b   1.000
_cell.length_c   1.000
_cell.angle_alpha   90.00
_cell.angle_beta   90.00
_cell.angle_gamma   90.00
#
_symmetry.space_group_name_H-M   'P 1'
#
loop_
_entity.id
_entity.type
_entity.pdbx_description
1 polymer ?
#
loop_
_entity_poly.entity_id
_entity_poly.type
_entity_poly.pdbx_seq_one_letter_code
_entity_poly.pdbx_strand_id
1 'polypeptide(L)'
;MPEKITNVHLPKCSHFEHACYNQQIFLDEKRETHLLDLWQYWQNRTIKIEFSPFTKSYVLSMYWSALTITTLGEQPSPNETFQSVFEILDTVIGMLLFAGIVGSVADLVATANRVKTDWQQRMDRLKQFMMYRDIHSEFQQRVLKYCEYEMSKMENMSELEMRDYLPPKLYIQVNRYAQWTVLAKSPLFKSCEVSFLKDVVAYLKPRDFGPGEVVCARGELNRVSLLIFHKNR
;
A
#
# COMPACT_ATOMS: atom_id res chain seq x y z
N MET A 1 22.30 21.05 36.77
CA MET A 1 21.29 20.43 35.87
C MET A 1 21.52 18.93 35.91
N PRO A 2 20.55 18.10 36.33
CA PRO A 2 20.74 16.65 36.31
C PRO A 2 20.90 16.18 34.86
N GLU A 3 21.82 15.25 34.59
CA GLU A 3 21.95 14.61 33.28
C GLU A 3 20.58 14.03 32.88
N LYS A 4 19.90 14.61 31.88
CA LYS A 4 18.61 14.09 31.38
C LYS A 4 18.73 12.67 30.81
N ILE A 5 19.94 12.23 30.44
CA ILE A 5 20.24 10.85 30.05
C ILE A 5 20.98 10.17 31.19
N THR A 6 20.22 9.44 32.01
CA THR A 6 20.77 8.62 33.08
C THR A 6 21.47 7.39 32.52
N ASN A 7 22.48 6.90 33.23
CA ASN A 7 23.14 5.65 32.87
C ASN A 7 22.15 4.49 32.97
N VAL A 8 22.32 3.46 32.13
CA VAL A 8 21.42 2.30 32.16
C VAL A 8 21.75 1.46 33.40
N HIS A 9 20.74 1.14 34.19
CA HIS A 9 20.84 0.27 35.35
C HIS A 9 20.20 -1.08 35.03
N LEU A 10 20.99 -2.15 35.01
CA LEU A 10 20.51 -3.51 34.77
C LEU A 10 20.50 -4.32 36.06
N PRO A 11 19.44 -5.10 36.37
CA PRO A 11 19.39 -5.92 37.57
C PRO A 11 20.47 -7.03 37.55
N LYS A 12 21.11 -7.28 38.69
CA LYS A 12 22.05 -8.38 38.88
C LYS A 12 21.29 -9.71 39.03
N CYS A 13 21.61 -10.70 38.19
CA CYS A 13 20.98 -12.02 38.26
C CYS A 13 21.36 -12.84 39.52
N SER A 14 22.37 -12.42 40.29
CA SER A 14 22.82 -13.13 41.50
C SER A 14 21.81 -13.10 42.67
N HIS A 15 20.79 -12.24 42.60
CA HIS A 15 19.78 -12.11 43.66
C HIS A 15 18.48 -12.87 43.37
N PHE A 16 18.32 -13.43 42.17
CA PHE A 16 17.14 -14.18 41.78
C PHE A 16 17.49 -15.67 41.78
N GLU A 17 17.07 -16.39 42.81
CA GLU A 17 17.32 -17.84 42.99
C GLU A 17 16.66 -18.71 41.90
N HIS A 18 15.72 -18.16 41.13
CA HIS A 18 15.14 -18.80 39.96
C HIS A 18 15.37 -17.93 38.72
N ALA A 19 15.89 -18.58 37.67
CA ALA A 19 16.12 -18.13 36.29
C ALA A 19 15.82 -16.65 35.98
N CYS A 20 16.82 -15.93 35.46
CA CYS A 20 16.71 -14.59 34.86
C CYS A 20 15.83 -14.54 33.56
N TYR A 21 14.90 -15.48 33.41
CA TYR A 21 13.85 -15.52 32.42
C TYR A 21 12.53 -15.45 33.18
N ASN A 22 12.01 -14.23 33.42
CA ASN A 22 10.65 -14.12 33.91
C ASN A 22 9.69 -13.95 32.75
N GLN A 23 8.86 -15.00 32.60
CA GLN A 23 7.61 -14.98 31.88
C GLN A 23 6.63 -14.05 32.64
N GLN A 24 5.96 -13.19 31.88
CA GLN A 24 4.92 -12.22 32.27
C GLN A 24 5.42 -10.89 32.85
N ILE A 25 5.41 -9.88 31.98
CA ILE A 25 5.51 -8.45 32.32
C ILE A 25 4.19 -8.05 32.98
N PHE A 26 4.16 -7.87 34.29
CA PHE A 26 3.06 -7.18 34.96
C PHE A 26 3.24 -5.67 34.75
N LEU A 27 2.35 -5.07 33.95
CA LEU A 27 2.20 -3.61 33.83
C LEU A 27 1.27 -3.15 34.95
N ASP A 28 1.85 -2.69 36.06
CA ASP A 28 1.11 -2.08 37.16
C ASP A 28 0.95 -0.56 36.89
N GLU A 29 -0.30 -0.11 36.74
CA GLU A 29 -0.68 1.29 36.46
C GLU A 29 -0.37 2.25 37.62
N LYS A 30 -0.05 1.76 38.83
CA LYS A 30 0.27 2.61 40.01
C LYS A 30 1.76 2.94 40.16
N ARG A 31 2.55 2.76 39.10
CA ARG A 31 4.02 2.80 39.14
C ARG A 31 4.62 4.09 39.72
N GLU A 32 3.95 5.23 39.56
CA GLU A 32 4.49 6.54 39.97
C GLU A 32 4.65 6.70 41.49
N THR A 33 3.71 6.21 42.31
CA THR A 33 3.75 6.42 43.77
C THR A 33 4.85 5.61 44.47
N HIS A 34 5.33 4.54 43.84
CA HIS A 34 6.35 3.65 44.39
C HIS A 34 7.69 3.75 43.66
N LEU A 35 7.88 4.74 42.77
CA LEU A 35 9.15 4.92 42.04
C LEU A 35 10.34 5.09 43.00
N LEU A 36 10.16 5.83 44.09
CA LEU A 36 11.21 6.07 45.08
C LEU A 36 11.55 4.80 45.86
N ASP A 37 10.55 4.03 46.30
CA ASP A 37 10.73 2.77 47.01
C ASP A 37 11.42 1.73 46.12
N LEU A 38 10.99 1.64 44.85
CA LEU A 38 11.62 0.77 43.85
C LEU A 38 13.05 1.21 43.56
N TRP A 39 13.30 2.51 43.42
CA TRP A 39 14.65 3.02 43.19
C TRP A 39 15.59 2.66 44.34
N GLN A 40 15.15 2.85 45.59
CA GLN A 40 15.89 2.44 46.78
C GLN A 40 16.12 0.93 46.84
N TYR A 41 15.09 0.13 46.54
CA TYR A 41 15.17 -1.34 46.51
C TYR A 41 16.22 -1.84 45.51
N TRP A 42 16.29 -1.21 44.34
CA TRP A 42 17.18 -1.60 43.24
C TRP A 42 18.56 -0.94 43.26
N GLN A 43 18.78 0.06 44.13
CA GLN A 43 20.00 0.87 44.15
C GLN A 43 21.29 0.05 44.29
N ASN A 44 21.27 -1.00 45.13
CA ASN A 44 22.42 -1.90 45.34
C ASN A 44 22.34 -3.22 44.53
N ARG A 45 21.24 -3.42 43.80
CA ARG A 45 20.93 -4.68 43.09
C ARG A 45 21.08 -4.56 41.58
N THR A 46 21.63 -3.45 41.10
CA THR A 46 21.85 -3.19 39.67
C THR A 46 23.33 -3.03 39.34
N ILE A 47 23.68 -3.32 38.08
CA ILE A 47 24.95 -2.94 37.45
C ILE A 47 24.66 -1.68 36.65
N LYS A 48 25.49 -0.65 36.85
CA LYS A 48 25.45 0.58 36.09
C LYS A 48 26.33 0.41 34.85
N ILE A 49 25.74 0.53 33.66
CA ILE A 49 26.50 0.61 32.42
C ILE A 49 26.78 2.09 32.16
N GLU A 50 28.05 2.46 32.29
CA GLU A 50 28.49 3.83 32.06
C GLU A 50 28.83 4.01 30.58
N PHE A 51 28.15 4.96 29.95
CA PHE A 51 28.52 5.42 28.61
C PHE A 51 29.46 6.61 28.71
N SER A 52 30.39 6.71 27.76
CA SER A 52 31.27 7.87 27.63
C SER A 52 30.45 9.17 27.57
N PRO A 53 30.90 10.26 28.20
CA PRO A 53 30.22 11.56 28.13
C PRO A 53 30.00 12.02 26.69
N PHE A 54 30.94 11.72 25.79
CA PHE A 54 30.81 12.01 24.36
C PHE A 54 29.58 11.32 23.75
N THR A 55 29.41 10.02 24.01
CA THR A 55 28.29 9.24 23.48
C THR A 55 26.95 9.78 24.00
N LYS A 56 26.89 10.16 25.28
CA LYS A 56 25.68 10.76 25.87
C LYS A 56 25.30 12.07 25.19
N SER A 57 26.27 12.98 25.00
CA SER A 57 26.05 14.26 24.33
C SER A 57 25.61 14.05 22.88
N TYR A 58 26.25 13.15 22.14
CA TYR A 58 25.90 12.87 20.74
C TYR A 58 24.47 12.32 20.59
N VAL A 59 24.10 11.34 21.42
CA VAL A 59 22.74 10.75 21.40
C VAL A 59 21.70 11.81 21.79
N LEU A 60 21.99 12.67 22.75
CA LEU A 60 21.11 13.78 23.12
C LEU A 60 20.91 14.76 21.96
N SER A 61 21.99 15.11 21.25
CA SER A 61 21.90 15.98 20.07
C SER A 61 21.07 15.35 18.95
N MET A 62 21.21 14.06 18.70
CA MET A 62 20.38 13.34 17.72
C MET A 62 18.91 13.28 18.15
N TYR A 63 18.65 13.05 19.43
CA TYR A 63 17.30 13.07 20.00
C TYR A 63 16.62 14.43 19.82
N TRP A 64 17.31 15.52 20.15
CA TRP A 64 16.81 16.87 19.94
C TRP A 64 16.57 17.18 18.46
N SER A 65 17.53 16.85 17.59
CA SER A 65 17.35 17.00 16.13
C SER A 65 16.12 16.24 15.62
N ALA A 66 15.89 15.03 16.13
CA ALA A 66 14.73 14.21 15.78
C ALA A 66 13.40 14.81 16.28
N LEU A 67 13.38 15.45 17.46
CA LEU A 67 12.20 16.15 17.96
C LEU A 67 11.91 17.41 17.14
N THR A 68 12.93 18.16 16.74
CA THR A 68 12.79 19.36 15.92
C THR A 68 12.27 19.04 14.52
N ILE A 69 12.85 18.02 13.86
CA ILE A 69 12.37 17.58 12.53
C ILE A 69 10.95 16.99 12.58
N THR A 70 10.56 16.32 13.66
CA THR A 70 9.19 15.80 13.84
C THR A 70 8.21 16.81 14.41
N THR A 71 8.66 18.05 14.66
CA THR A 71 7.85 19.15 15.22
C THR A 71 7.22 18.88 16.59
N LEU A 72 7.78 17.93 17.36
CA LEU A 72 7.31 17.60 18.71
C LEU A 72 7.72 18.67 19.74
N GLY A 73 8.85 19.35 19.54
CA GLY A 73 9.20 20.58 20.26
C GLY A 73 9.44 20.45 21.77
N GLU A 74 9.65 19.25 22.32
CA GLU A 74 9.86 19.04 23.77
C GLU A 74 11.30 19.40 24.25
N GLN A 75 11.84 20.53 23.78
CA GLN A 75 13.18 20.98 24.15
C GLN A 75 13.12 22.07 25.24
N PRO A 76 14.05 22.10 26.22
CA PRO A 76 14.14 23.22 27.16
C PRO A 76 14.39 24.54 26.43
N SER A 77 13.84 25.62 26.97
CA SER A 77 14.02 26.97 26.43
C SER A 77 15.51 27.36 26.37
N PRO A 78 15.98 27.94 25.25
CA PRO A 78 17.35 28.44 25.14
C PRO A 78 17.58 29.58 26.14
N ASN A 79 18.75 29.60 26.76
CA ASN A 79 19.11 30.64 27.73
C ASN A 79 19.87 31.81 27.09
N GLU A 80 20.56 31.55 25.97
CA GLU A 80 21.40 32.51 25.26
C GLU A 80 20.74 32.97 23.95
N THR A 81 20.90 34.25 23.59
CA THR A 81 20.29 34.81 22.37
C THR A 81 20.71 34.07 21.10
N PHE A 82 21.97 33.62 21.03
CA PHE A 82 22.46 32.84 19.91
C PHE A 82 21.78 31.47 19.79
N GLN A 83 21.55 30.79 20.93
CA GLN A 83 20.84 29.50 20.95
C GLN A 83 19.39 29.68 20.47
N SER A 84 18.74 30.79 20.84
CA SER A 84 17.38 31.10 20.38
C SER A 84 17.30 31.30 18.86
N VAL A 85 18.26 32.01 18.26
CA VAL A 85 18.30 32.21 16.80
C VAL A 85 18.54 30.88 16.08
N PHE A 86 19.46 30.06 16.59
CA PHE A 86 19.72 28.73 16.02
C PHE A 86 18.47 27.84 16.09
N GLU A 87 17.81 27.77 17.25
CA GLU A 87 16.59 26.98 17.45
C GLU A 87 15.47 27.38 16.50
N ILE A 88 15.26 28.69 16.28
CA ILE A 88 14.25 29.20 15.33
C ILE A 88 14.58 28.75 13.91
N LEU A 89 15.83 28.90 13.48
CA LEU A 89 16.24 28.53 12.12
C LEU A 89 16.13 27.02 11.90
N ASP A 90 16.63 26.21 12.83
CA ASP A 90 16.56 24.75 12.74
C ASP A 90 15.11 24.24 12.76
N THR A 91 14.25 24.85 13.58
CA THR A 91 12.81 24.53 13.61
C THR A 91 12.12 24.84 12.28
N VAL A 92 12.42 25.99 11.67
CA VAL A 92 11.85 26.35 10.35
C VAL A 92 12.32 25.37 9.27
N ILE A 93 13.60 25.02 9.26
CA ILE A 93 14.16 24.05 8.30
C ILE A 93 13.51 22.67 8.52
N GLY A 94 13.43 22.21 9.77
CA GLY A 94 12.78 20.95 10.16
C GLY A 94 11.33 20.89 9.71
N MET A 95 10.57 21.97 9.88
CA MET A 95 9.18 22.07 9.43
C MET A 95 9.04 21.94 7.92
N LEU A 96 9.91 22.60 7.14
CA LEU A 96 9.90 22.50 5.68
C LEU A 96 10.23 21.09 5.20
N LEU A 97 11.23 20.44 5.82
CA LEU A 97 11.59 19.05 5.52
C LEU A 97 10.43 18.10 5.86
N PHE A 98 9.82 18.25 7.03
CA PHE A 98 8.68 17.45 7.45
C PHE A 98 7.49 17.59 6.48
N ALA A 99 7.16 18.82 6.10
CA ALA A 99 6.10 19.09 5.12
C ALA A 99 6.39 18.43 3.76
N GLY A 100 7.64 18.48 3.28
CA GLY A 100 8.05 17.82 2.05
C GLY A 100 7.96 16.30 2.10
N ILE A 101 8.37 15.69 3.22
CA ILE A 101 8.25 14.24 3.45
C ILE A 101 6.79 13.82 3.45
N VAL A 102 5.94 14.50 4.23
CA VAL A 102 4.50 14.20 4.29
C VAL A 102 3.83 14.39 2.93
N GLY A 103 4.18 15.44 2.19
CA GLY A 103 3.68 15.67 0.84
C GLY A 103 4.05 14.54 -0.13
N SER A 104 5.29 14.07 -0.06
CA SER A 104 5.77 12.95 -0.90
C SER A 104 5.07 11.63 -0.56
N VAL A 105 4.85 11.36 0.73
CA VAL A 105 4.12 10.17 1.18
C VAL A 105 2.65 10.26 0.77
N ALA A 106 2.03 11.44 0.86
CA ALA A 106 0.66 11.65 0.42
C ALA A 106 0.51 11.41 -1.10
N ASP A 107 1.45 11.90 -1.91
CA ASP A 107 1.46 11.65 -3.36
C ASP A 107 1.66 10.17 -3.71
N LEU A 108 2.55 9.48 -3.00
CA LEU A 108 2.72 8.03 -3.14
C LEU A 108 1.42 7.27 -2.84
N VAL A 109 0.74 7.62 -1.74
CA VAL A 109 -0.53 7.00 -1.36
C VAL A 109 -1.64 7.31 -2.38
N ALA A 110 -1.70 8.55 -2.87
CA ALA A 110 -2.65 8.96 -3.90
C ALA A 110 -2.40 8.21 -5.21
N THR A 111 -1.14 8.09 -5.63
CA THR A 111 -0.74 7.37 -6.85
C THR A 111 -1.02 5.88 -6.73
N ALA A 112 -0.68 5.26 -5.60
CA ALA A 112 -0.94 3.85 -5.34
C ALA A 112 -2.44 3.52 -5.37
N ASN A 113 -3.29 4.45 -4.94
CA ASN A 113 -4.74 4.27 -4.93
C ASN A 113 -5.46 4.87 -6.14
N ARG A 114 -4.73 5.48 -7.09
CA ARG A 114 -5.32 6.25 -8.20
C ARG A 114 -6.34 5.45 -9.00
N VAL A 115 -5.99 4.22 -9.39
CA VAL A 115 -6.87 3.34 -10.18
C VAL A 115 -8.18 3.04 -9.44
N LYS A 116 -8.10 2.78 -8.14
CA LYS A 116 -9.26 2.49 -7.29
C LYS A 116 -10.13 3.73 -7.09
N THR A 117 -9.53 4.89 -6.84
CA THR A 117 -10.24 6.16 -6.70
C THR A 117 -10.95 6.55 -8.00
N ASP A 118 -10.27 6.45 -9.14
CA ASP A 118 -10.85 6.73 -10.46
C ASP A 118 -12.03 5.80 -10.77
N TRP A 119 -11.90 4.51 -10.43
CA TRP A 119 -12.97 3.53 -10.56
C TRP A 119 -14.19 3.89 -9.69
N GLN A 120 -13.98 4.21 -8.42
CA GLN A 120 -15.05 4.63 -7.51
C GLN A 120 -15.79 5.87 -8.04
N GLN A 121 -15.05 6.88 -8.51
CA GLN A 121 -15.65 8.08 -9.11
C GLN A 121 -16.47 7.79 -10.38
N ARG A 122 -16.05 6.83 -11.21
CA ARG A 122 -16.84 6.38 -12.37
C ARG A 122 -18.11 5.68 -11.93
N MET A 123 -18.02 4.83 -10.92
CA MET A 123 -19.15 4.09 -10.38
C MET A 123 -20.20 5.03 -9.76
N ASP A 124 -19.76 6.05 -9.04
CA ASP A 124 -20.66 7.03 -8.43
C ASP A 124 -21.39 7.86 -9.50
N ARG A 125 -20.69 8.28 -10.56
CA ARG A 125 -21.31 8.95 -11.71
C ARG A 125 -22.32 8.05 -12.43
N LEU A 126 -22.01 6.77 -12.58
CA LEU A 126 -22.92 5.80 -13.18
C LEU A 126 -24.19 5.63 -12.33
N LYS A 127 -24.05 5.49 -11.01
CA LYS A 127 -25.19 5.43 -10.08
C LYS A 127 -26.07 6.67 -10.19
N GLN A 128 -25.46 7.86 -10.18
CA GLN A 128 -26.18 9.13 -10.35
C GLN A 128 -26.92 9.19 -11.68
N PHE A 129 -26.30 8.75 -12.77
CA PHE A 129 -26.94 8.68 -14.09
C PHE A 129 -28.16 7.75 -14.10
N MET A 130 -28.04 6.57 -13.49
CA MET A 130 -29.14 5.61 -13.42
C MET A 130 -30.30 6.12 -12.56
N MET A 131 -30.00 6.82 -11.45
CA MET A 131 -31.02 7.48 -10.63
C MET A 131 -31.72 8.60 -11.39
N TYR A 132 -30.98 9.44 -12.12
CA TYR A 132 -31.55 10.53 -12.91
C TYR A 132 -32.49 10.02 -14.02
N ARG A 133 -32.23 8.83 -14.55
CA ARG A 133 -33.05 8.19 -15.60
C ARG A 133 -34.16 7.27 -15.06
N ASP A 134 -34.33 7.20 -13.74
CA ASP A 134 -35.34 6.37 -13.07
C ASP A 134 -35.30 4.89 -13.51
N ILE A 135 -34.09 4.35 -13.63
CA ILE A 135 -33.89 2.95 -14.03
C ILE A 135 -34.30 2.03 -12.88
N HIS A 136 -35.04 0.95 -13.19
CA HIS A 136 -35.47 -0.03 -12.18
C HIS A 136 -34.29 -0.63 -11.39
N SER A 137 -34.44 -0.75 -10.08
CA SER A 137 -33.37 -1.14 -9.13
C SER A 137 -32.70 -2.48 -9.46
N GLU A 138 -33.48 -3.46 -9.95
CA GLU A 138 -32.94 -4.77 -10.36
C GLU A 138 -31.94 -4.64 -11.53
N PHE A 139 -32.25 -3.78 -12.51
CA PHE A 139 -31.35 -3.53 -13.63
C PHE A 139 -30.11 -2.75 -13.19
N GLN A 140 -30.28 -1.78 -12.28
CA GLN A 140 -29.14 -1.05 -11.70
C GLN A 140 -28.17 -2.01 -11.01
N GLN A 141 -28.66 -2.93 -10.16
CA GLN A 141 -27.82 -3.92 -9.48
C GLN A 141 -27.08 -4.83 -10.48
N ARG A 142 -27.75 -5.24 -11.56
CA ARG A 142 -27.13 -6.06 -12.61
C ARG A 142 -25.98 -5.33 -13.30
N VAL A 143 -26.18 -4.04 -13.62
CA VAL A 143 -25.14 -3.19 -14.22
C VAL A 143 -23.95 -3.01 -13.27
N LEU A 144 -24.20 -2.66 -11.99
CA LEU A 144 -23.14 -2.47 -11.00
C LEU A 144 -22.32 -3.76 -10.80
N LYS A 145 -23.00 -4.90 -10.67
CA LYS A 145 -22.36 -6.22 -10.53
C LYS A 145 -21.50 -6.59 -11.73
N TYR A 146 -21.94 -6.25 -12.94
CA TYR A 146 -21.15 -6.45 -14.15
C TYR A 146 -19.90 -5.55 -14.17
N CYS A 147 -20.05 -4.28 -13.81
CA CYS A 147 -18.89 -3.38 -13.69
C CYS A 147 -17.88 -3.86 -12.63
N GLU A 148 -18.34 -4.31 -11.46
CA GLU A 148 -17.47 -4.90 -10.43
C GLU A 148 -16.74 -6.16 -10.92
N TYR A 149 -17.43 -7.03 -11.67
CA TYR A 149 -16.83 -8.20 -12.30
C TYR A 149 -15.71 -7.79 -13.28
N GLU A 150 -15.98 -6.83 -14.16
CA GLU A 150 -14.98 -6.31 -15.10
C GLU A 150 -13.76 -5.72 -14.39
N MET A 151 -13.96 -4.98 -13.29
CA MET A 151 -12.85 -4.43 -12.51
C MET A 151 -11.99 -5.52 -11.85
N SER A 152 -12.62 -6.56 -11.27
CA SER A 152 -11.91 -7.70 -10.68
C SER A 152 -11.08 -8.50 -11.71
N LYS A 153 -11.50 -8.44 -12.98
CA LYS A 153 -10.76 -9.01 -14.11
C LYS A 153 -9.58 -8.12 -14.50
N MET A 154 -9.75 -6.79 -14.49
CA MET A 154 -8.68 -5.83 -14.77
C MET A 154 -7.58 -5.83 -13.70
N GLU A 155 -7.92 -6.08 -12.43
CA GLU A 155 -6.95 -6.24 -11.33
C GLU A 155 -5.97 -7.41 -11.57
N ASN A 156 -6.32 -8.34 -12.47
CA ASN A 156 -5.48 -9.47 -12.87
C ASN A 156 -4.68 -9.28 -14.17
N MET A 157 -4.79 -8.13 -14.87
CA MET A 157 -3.90 -7.81 -15.98
C MET A 157 -4.06 -6.35 -16.41
N SER A 158 -2.94 -5.65 -16.37
CA SER A 158 -2.65 -4.30 -16.87
C SER A 158 -2.75 -4.20 -18.41
N GLU A 159 -3.75 -4.80 -19.06
CA GLU A 159 -3.86 -4.79 -20.53
C GLU A 159 -4.13 -3.37 -21.07
N LEU A 160 -4.85 -2.56 -20.31
CA LEU A 160 -5.09 -1.13 -20.59
C LEU A 160 -3.82 -0.29 -20.37
N GLU A 161 -3.10 -0.51 -19.28
CA GLU A 161 -1.84 0.19 -19.03
C GLU A 161 -0.78 -0.21 -20.07
N MET A 162 -0.69 -1.50 -20.42
CA MET A 162 0.21 -1.98 -21.47
C MET A 162 -0.06 -1.33 -22.83
N ARG A 163 -1.31 -0.94 -23.13
CA ARG A 163 -1.63 -0.21 -24.36
C ARG A 163 -1.01 1.19 -24.39
N ASP A 164 -0.91 1.83 -23.23
CA ASP A 164 -0.30 3.17 -23.11
C ASP A 164 1.24 3.08 -23.04
N TYR A 165 1.79 1.98 -22.50
CA TYR A 165 3.23 1.73 -22.45
C TYR A 165 3.83 1.16 -23.76
N LEU A 166 3.06 0.42 -24.57
CA LEU A 166 3.53 -0.15 -25.84
C LEU A 166 3.13 0.71 -27.04
N PRO A 167 4.06 0.96 -27.98
CA PRO A 167 3.72 1.47 -29.30
C PRO A 167 2.62 0.64 -29.97
N PRO A 168 1.67 1.25 -30.70
CA PRO A 168 0.50 0.55 -31.26
C PRO A 168 0.85 -0.68 -32.10
N LYS A 169 1.97 -0.63 -32.83
CA LYS A 169 2.44 -1.76 -33.65
C LYS A 169 2.82 -2.98 -32.80
N LEU A 170 3.49 -2.78 -31.66
CA LEU A 170 3.92 -3.85 -30.77
C LEU A 170 2.73 -4.44 -30.00
N TYR A 171 1.80 -3.59 -29.55
CA TYR A 171 0.56 -4.04 -28.90
C TYR A 171 -0.25 -4.99 -29.81
N ILE A 172 -0.40 -4.63 -31.09
CA ILE A 172 -1.10 -5.48 -32.08
C ILE A 172 -0.37 -6.82 -32.25
N GLN A 173 0.97 -6.82 -32.30
CA GLN A 173 1.74 -8.06 -32.45
C GLN A 173 1.61 -8.98 -31.24
N VAL A 174 1.69 -8.43 -30.02
CA VAL A 174 1.54 -9.21 -28.77
C VAL A 174 0.14 -9.80 -28.67
N ASN A 175 -0.90 -9.02 -28.95
CA ASN A 175 -2.28 -9.51 -28.89
C ASN A 175 -2.55 -10.58 -29.97
N ARG A 176 -2.06 -10.38 -31.20
CA ARG A 176 -2.13 -11.40 -32.26
C ARG A 176 -1.40 -12.68 -31.88
N TYR A 177 -0.23 -12.57 -31.25
CA TYR A 177 0.50 -13.73 -30.76
C TYR A 177 -0.28 -14.47 -29.68
N ALA A 178 -0.85 -13.77 -28.69
CA ALA A 178 -1.68 -14.39 -27.66
C ALA A 178 -2.89 -15.13 -28.26
N GLN A 179 -3.62 -14.50 -29.17
CA GLN A 179 -4.76 -15.12 -29.87
C GLN A 179 -4.33 -16.36 -30.69
N TRP A 180 -3.21 -16.26 -31.40
CA TRP A 180 -2.65 -17.36 -32.15
C TRP A 180 -2.32 -18.56 -31.24
N THR A 181 -1.71 -18.33 -30.07
CA THR A 181 -1.37 -19.43 -29.14
C THR A 181 -2.60 -20.18 -28.63
N VAL A 182 -3.73 -19.48 -28.43
CA VAL A 182 -4.99 -20.11 -28.02
C VAL A 182 -5.57 -20.95 -29.16
N LEU A 183 -5.56 -20.42 -30.38
CA LEU A 183 -6.04 -21.14 -31.58
C LEU A 183 -5.19 -22.37 -31.90
N ALA A 184 -3.86 -22.27 -31.82
CA ALA A 184 -2.94 -23.37 -32.08
C ALA A 184 -3.08 -24.53 -31.08
N LYS A 185 -3.50 -24.25 -29.83
CA LYS A 185 -3.77 -25.27 -28.81
C LYS A 185 -5.11 -26.00 -29.01
N SER A 186 -6.03 -25.42 -29.78
CA SER A 186 -7.36 -25.99 -29.97
C SER A 186 -7.30 -27.26 -30.83
N PRO A 187 -8.02 -28.34 -30.45
CA PRO A 187 -8.06 -29.58 -31.24
C PRO A 187 -8.67 -29.38 -32.63
N LEU A 188 -9.48 -28.33 -32.84
CA LEU A 188 -10.09 -28.02 -34.13
C LEU A 188 -9.08 -27.60 -35.20
N PHE A 189 -7.94 -27.05 -34.81
CA PHE A 189 -6.96 -26.45 -35.73
C PHE A 189 -5.59 -27.16 -35.74
N LYS A 190 -5.47 -28.33 -35.09
CA LYS A 190 -4.20 -29.08 -34.98
C LYS A 190 -3.62 -29.51 -36.33
N SER A 191 -4.46 -29.74 -37.33
CA SER A 191 -4.05 -30.22 -38.66
C SER A 191 -3.95 -29.09 -39.70
N CYS A 192 -4.14 -27.84 -39.30
CA CYS A 192 -4.12 -26.69 -40.21
C CYS A 192 -2.70 -26.11 -40.36
N GLU A 193 -2.41 -25.55 -41.54
CA GLU A 193 -1.15 -24.85 -41.78
C GLU A 193 -1.01 -23.58 -40.93
N VAL A 194 0.20 -23.27 -40.49
CA VAL A 194 0.50 -22.07 -39.70
C VAL A 194 0.11 -20.78 -40.44
N SER A 195 0.27 -20.75 -41.76
CA SER A 195 -0.10 -19.60 -42.62
C SER A 195 -1.61 -19.32 -42.54
N PHE A 196 -2.44 -20.36 -42.68
CA PHE A 196 -3.89 -20.27 -42.55
C PHE A 196 -4.32 -19.79 -41.15
N LEU A 197 -3.67 -20.29 -40.09
CA LEU A 197 -3.97 -19.87 -38.72
C LEU A 197 -3.68 -18.38 -38.48
N LYS A 198 -2.59 -17.84 -39.05
CA LYS A 198 -2.26 -16.42 -38.94
C LYS A 198 -3.31 -15.54 -39.63
N ASP A 199 -3.82 -15.99 -40.78
CA ASP A 199 -4.88 -15.28 -41.50
C ASP A 199 -6.19 -15.30 -40.70
N VAL A 200 -6.56 -16.45 -40.12
CA VAL A 200 -7.75 -16.59 -39.27
C VAL A 200 -7.66 -15.67 -38.04
N VAL A 201 -6.51 -15.63 -37.36
CA VAL A 201 -6.27 -14.72 -36.21
C VAL A 201 -6.49 -13.26 -36.59
N ALA A 202 -6.09 -12.85 -37.81
CA ALA A 202 -6.24 -11.47 -38.25
C ALA A 202 -7.71 -11.03 -38.39
N TYR A 203 -8.63 -11.96 -38.63
CA TYR A 203 -10.07 -11.70 -38.72
C TYR A 203 -10.82 -11.94 -37.41
N LEU A 204 -10.21 -12.58 -36.42
CA LEU A 204 -10.85 -12.76 -35.11
C LEU A 204 -10.93 -11.45 -34.35
N LYS A 205 -12.11 -11.19 -33.76
CA LYS A 205 -12.32 -10.11 -32.80
C LYS A 205 -12.62 -10.73 -31.44
N PRO A 206 -11.75 -10.56 -30.44
CA PRO A 206 -12.04 -11.05 -29.09
C PRO A 206 -13.27 -10.32 -28.55
N ARG A 207 -14.17 -11.08 -27.91
CA ARG A 207 -15.31 -10.57 -27.16
C ARG A 207 -15.41 -11.32 -25.85
N ASP A 208 -15.66 -10.56 -24.79
CA ASP A 208 -15.92 -11.06 -23.46
C ASP A 208 -17.43 -10.98 -23.18
N PHE A 209 -17.96 -11.97 -22.47
CA PHE A 209 -19.36 -12.04 -22.09
C PHE A 209 -19.48 -12.25 -20.58
N GLY A 210 -20.41 -11.53 -19.95
CA GLY A 210 -20.64 -11.59 -18.51
C GLY A 210 -21.41 -12.85 -18.06
N PRO A 211 -21.34 -13.21 -16.77
CA PRO A 211 -22.13 -14.32 -16.23
C PRO A 211 -23.64 -14.02 -16.35
N GLY A 212 -24.37 -14.88 -17.05
CA GLY A 212 -25.82 -14.76 -17.28
C GLY A 212 -26.21 -13.90 -18.48
N GLU A 213 -25.25 -13.42 -19.27
CA GLU A 213 -25.50 -12.72 -20.52
C GLU A 213 -25.91 -13.69 -21.63
N VAL A 214 -26.98 -13.37 -22.36
CA VAL A 214 -27.46 -14.19 -23.48
C VAL A 214 -26.63 -13.85 -24.72
N VAL A 215 -25.74 -14.75 -25.12
CA VAL A 215 -24.87 -14.57 -26.30
C VAL A 215 -25.65 -14.70 -27.62
N CYS A 216 -26.59 -15.64 -27.67
CA CYS A 216 -27.45 -15.89 -28.83
C CYS A 216 -28.87 -16.23 -28.34
N ALA A 217 -29.87 -15.45 -28.74
CA ALA A 217 -31.26 -15.76 -28.43
C ALA A 217 -31.90 -16.64 -29.51
N ARG A 218 -32.81 -17.53 -29.12
CA ARG A 218 -33.52 -18.42 -30.04
C ARG A 218 -34.41 -17.60 -30.98
N GLY A 219 -34.16 -17.67 -32.28
CA GLY A 219 -34.93 -16.95 -33.31
C GLY A 219 -34.22 -15.72 -33.88
N GLU A 220 -33.05 -15.35 -33.34
CA GLU A 220 -32.24 -14.27 -33.92
C GLU A 220 -31.37 -14.76 -35.09
N LEU A 221 -31.33 -13.97 -36.16
CA LEU A 221 -30.47 -14.21 -37.32
C LEU A 221 -29.00 -13.90 -36.97
N ASN A 222 -28.25 -14.92 -36.57
CA ASN A 222 -26.81 -14.80 -36.35
C ASN A 222 -26.04 -14.81 -37.67
N ARG A 223 -25.44 -13.66 -38.01
CA ARG A 223 -24.55 -13.51 -39.19
C ARG A 223 -23.07 -13.74 -38.86
N VAL A 224 -22.76 -14.17 -37.64
CA VAL A 224 -21.40 -14.28 -37.12
C VAL A 224 -21.16 -15.67 -36.55
N SER A 225 -20.04 -16.29 -36.92
CA SER A 225 -19.57 -17.53 -36.30
C SER A 225 -18.79 -17.20 -35.03
N LEU A 226 -19.13 -17.85 -33.91
CA LEU A 226 -18.50 -17.65 -32.61
C LEU A 226 -17.60 -18.85 -32.29
N LEU A 227 -16.38 -18.58 -31.83
CA LEU A 227 -15.47 -19.57 -31.28
C LEU A 227 -15.37 -19.33 -29.78
N ILE A 228 -15.76 -20.31 -28.98
CA ILE A 228 -15.76 -20.23 -27.52
C ILE A 228 -14.48 -20.88 -27.01
N PHE A 229 -13.62 -20.07 -26.39
CA PHE A 229 -12.41 -20.55 -25.73
C PHE A 229 -12.59 -20.43 -24.22
N HIS A 230 -12.57 -21.57 -23.52
CA HIS A 230 -12.52 -21.57 -22.07
C HIS A 230 -11.09 -21.27 -21.64
N LYS A 231 -10.86 -20.11 -21.00
CA LYS A 231 -9.56 -19.77 -20.43
C LYS A 231 -9.41 -20.58 -19.14
N ASN A 232 -8.91 -21.82 -19.24
CA ASN A 232 -8.42 -22.54 -18.06
C ASN A 232 -7.23 -21.73 -17.52
N ARG A 233 -7.43 -21.09 -16.37
CA ARG A 233 -6.33 -20.63 -15.53
C ARG A 233 -5.61 -21.83 -14.95
#